data_AF-A0A9W7FV39-F1
#
_entry.id   AF-A0A9W7FV39-F1
#
_cell.length_a   1.000
_cell.length_b   1.000
_cell.length_c   1.000
_cell.angle_alpha   90.00
_cell.angle_beta   90.00
_cell.angle_gamma   90.00
#
_symmetry.space_group_name_H-M   'P 1'
#
loop_
_entity.id
_entity.type
_entity.pdbx_description
1 polymer ?
#
loop_
_entity_poly.entity_id
_entity_poly.type
_entity_poly.pdbx_seq_one_letter_code
_entity_poly.pdbx_strand_id
1 'polypeptide(L)'
;MAPSGKKRVERLAEVLKESRALRELCWRHLWMKAMMAAALEGSLNRNKAVSTKMVCVCEGEGAQIGRNMVPSFMTEQLAEVGVNEWRVQNRVVKELMKEEIWFEPMAVVLGKGIVKSAAWGLVARVIVGAVLSMTELVTDLFVLWQYWKGVQKILKFRNASLASLTTSLVLQLILVVGQNRKKGVRRTLKEMAYVITGMKPAVDAYGVASGAEKEKDTELDPMLEMTFSKGIEMFSESIPGIIIQTSAIISYLNSGVTVLMTPYLSQAVSVLTTGYVVYFIGGDMMFYLVMKAVRGDFRY
;
A
#
# COMPACT_ATOMS: atom_id res chain seq x y z
N MET A 1 15.80 -8.85 6.53
CA MET A 1 14.90 -7.78 7.02
C MET A 1 15.69 -6.50 7.24
N ALA A 2 15.27 -5.37 6.65
CA ALA A 2 15.83 -4.07 7.01
C ALA A 2 15.46 -3.75 8.48
N PRO A 3 16.38 -3.20 9.29
CA PRO A 3 16.07 -2.83 10.66
C PRO A 3 14.94 -1.79 10.70
N SER A 4 14.01 -1.93 11.66
CA SER A 4 12.96 -0.93 11.90
C SER A 4 13.59 0.45 12.12
N GLY A 5 12.88 1.53 11.78
CA GLY A 5 13.36 2.91 11.94
C GLY A 5 13.98 3.17 13.31
N LYS A 6 13.39 2.62 14.36
CA LYS A 6 13.90 2.67 15.75
C LYS A 6 15.28 2.04 15.92
N LYS A 7 15.52 0.85 15.35
CA LYS A 7 16.84 0.18 15.38
C LYS A 7 17.92 0.97 14.64
N ARG A 8 17.55 1.74 13.60
CA ARG A 8 18.49 2.63 12.90
C ARG A 8 18.86 3.84 13.75
N VAL A 9 17.90 4.40 14.48
CA VAL A 9 18.14 5.49 15.44
C VAL A 9 18.99 5.01 16.61
N GLU A 10 18.81 3.78 17.09
CA GLU A 10 19.67 3.19 18.13
C GLU A 10 21.13 3.06 17.67
N ARG A 11 21.36 2.63 16.41
CA ARG A 11 22.70 2.54 15.81
C ARG A 11 23.33 3.89 15.49
N LEU A 12 22.56 4.98 15.45
CA LEU A 12 23.11 6.32 15.21
C LEU A 12 24.19 6.68 16.25
N ALA A 13 24.01 6.28 17.51
CA ALA A 13 24.97 6.56 18.57
C ALA A 13 26.32 5.86 18.34
N GLU A 14 26.33 4.68 17.74
CA GLU A 14 27.53 3.94 17.36
C GLU A 14 28.23 4.62 16.19
N VAL A 15 27.48 4.98 15.14
CA VAL A 15 28.02 5.67 13.95
C VAL A 15 28.64 7.03 14.30
N LEU A 16 28.02 7.78 15.22
CA LEU A 16 28.57 9.05 15.73
C LEU A 16 29.86 8.86 16.55
N LYS A 17 30.03 7.70 17.20
CA LYS A 17 31.27 7.34 17.88
C LYS A 17 32.35 6.91 16.89
N GLU A 18 32.02 6.27 15.79
CA GLU A 18 33.01 5.81 14.82
C GLU A 18 33.49 6.92 13.87
N SER A 19 32.62 7.84 13.48
CA SER A 19 32.95 8.89 12.53
C SER A 19 33.42 10.19 13.21
N ARG A 20 34.69 10.55 12.98
CA ARG A 20 35.26 11.83 13.45
C ARG A 20 34.56 13.05 12.85
N ALA A 21 34.29 13.02 11.55
CA ALA A 21 33.66 14.13 10.83
C ALA A 21 32.23 14.40 11.32
N LEU A 22 31.41 13.35 11.47
CA LEU A 22 30.04 13.50 12.00
C LEU A 22 30.02 13.97 13.46
N ARG A 23 31.01 13.56 14.24
CA ARG A 23 31.15 14.00 15.62
C ARG A 23 31.44 15.49 15.69
N GLU A 24 32.45 15.97 14.96
CA GLU A 24 32.78 17.40 14.88
C GLU A 24 31.58 18.23 14.41
N LEU A 25 30.81 17.74 13.44
CA LEU A 25 29.60 18.39 12.95
C LEU A 25 28.48 18.47 14.00
N CYS A 26 28.27 17.40 14.77
CA CYS A 26 27.30 17.39 15.87
C CYS A 26 27.71 18.28 17.05
N TRP A 27 29.01 18.46 17.28
CA TRP A 27 29.53 19.41 18.28
C TRP A 27 29.32 20.86 17.85
N ARG A 28 29.48 21.17 16.56
CA ARG A 28 29.25 22.51 16.01
C ARG A 28 27.77 22.88 15.95
N HIS A 29 26.90 21.91 15.71
CA HIS A 29 25.47 22.13 15.51
C HIS A 29 24.62 21.16 16.31
N LEU A 30 24.03 21.62 17.42
CA LEU A 30 23.21 20.77 18.31
C LEU A 30 22.01 20.12 17.59
N TRP A 31 21.45 20.80 16.58
CA TRP A 31 20.30 20.33 15.81
C TRP A 31 20.63 19.17 14.85
N MET A 32 21.91 18.90 14.54
CA MET A 32 22.32 17.86 13.60
C MET A 32 21.95 16.46 14.06
N LYS A 33 22.07 16.18 15.37
CA LYS A 33 21.72 14.88 15.93
C LYS A 33 20.22 14.61 15.79
N ALA A 34 19.39 15.63 16.05
CA ALA A 34 17.94 15.55 15.87
C ALA A 34 17.54 15.36 14.40
N MET A 35 18.22 16.04 13.48
CA MET A 35 18.03 15.86 12.03
C MET A 35 18.34 14.43 11.59
N MET A 36 19.50 13.89 11.97
CA MET A 36 19.90 12.53 11.59
C MET A 36 18.99 11.47 12.21
N ALA A 37 18.59 11.65 13.47
CA ALA A 37 17.65 10.75 14.13
C ALA A 37 16.30 10.72 13.40
N ALA A 38 15.75 11.89 13.06
CA ALA A 38 14.50 12.00 12.31
C ALA A 38 14.61 11.41 10.89
N ALA A 39 15.73 11.63 10.19
CA ALA A 39 15.98 11.06 8.87
C ALA A 39 16.07 9.52 8.92
N LEU A 40 16.76 8.95 9.91
CA LEU A 40 16.93 7.51 10.08
C LEU A 40 15.68 6.79 10.59
N GLU A 41 14.83 7.50 11.35
CA GLU A 41 13.51 6.98 11.70
C GLU A 41 12.72 6.65 10.42
N GLY A 42 12.83 7.52 9.40
CA GLY A 42 12.22 7.29 8.09
C GLY A 42 10.69 7.31 8.14
N SER A 43 10.11 8.08 9.08
CA SER A 43 8.67 8.22 9.25
C SER A 43 8.10 9.18 8.19
N LEU A 44 6.97 8.81 7.58
CA LEU A 44 6.26 9.67 6.64
C LEU A 44 5.60 10.82 7.41
N ASN A 45 5.99 12.05 7.11
CA ASN A 45 5.48 13.26 7.77
C ASN A 45 5.03 14.30 6.74
N ARG A 46 4.23 15.27 7.18
CA ARG A 46 3.92 16.44 6.34
C ARG A 46 5.21 17.18 6.02
N ASN A 47 5.43 17.41 4.74
CA ASN A 47 6.55 18.21 4.27
C ASN A 47 6.35 19.68 4.70
N LYS A 48 7.33 20.25 5.40
CA LYS A 48 7.34 21.66 5.81
C LYS A 48 8.70 22.25 5.55
N ALA A 49 8.80 23.09 4.51
CA ALA A 49 10.05 23.76 4.16
C ALA A 49 10.61 24.57 5.34
N VAL A 50 11.91 24.46 5.58
CA VAL A 50 12.62 25.20 6.63
C VAL A 50 13.58 26.18 5.96
N SER A 51 13.26 27.47 6.04
CA SER A 51 14.03 28.55 5.43
C SER A 51 15.02 29.23 6.39
N THR A 52 15.07 28.76 7.64
CA THR A 52 15.95 29.25 8.71
C THR A 52 17.43 29.10 8.31
N LYS A 53 18.26 30.09 8.67
CA LYS A 53 19.72 30.05 8.45
C LYS A 53 20.36 29.03 9.40
N MET A 54 21.43 28.34 8.98
CA MET A 54 22.08 27.27 9.73
C MET A 54 22.43 27.62 11.20
N VAL A 55 22.81 28.87 11.45
CA VAL A 55 23.21 29.36 12.79
C VAL A 55 22.03 29.51 13.76
N CYS A 56 20.81 29.68 13.24
CA CYS A 56 19.60 29.97 14.04
C CYS A 56 18.67 28.76 14.19
N VAL A 57 19.08 27.57 13.71
CA VAL A 57 18.23 26.37 13.71
C VAL A 57 18.12 25.81 15.12
N CYS A 58 16.90 25.65 15.60
CA CYS A 58 16.64 24.94 16.85
C CYS A 58 16.59 23.42 16.65
N GLU A 59 16.69 22.65 17.74
CA GLU A 59 16.66 21.19 17.68
C GLU A 59 15.36 20.64 17.05
N GLY A 60 14.22 21.29 17.32
CA GLY A 60 12.93 20.95 16.73
C GLY A 60 12.87 21.15 15.21
N GLU A 61 13.47 22.24 14.70
CA GLU A 61 13.63 22.48 13.27
C GLU A 61 14.63 21.49 12.64
N GLY A 62 15.70 21.13 13.36
CA GLY A 62 16.61 20.05 12.97
C GLY A 62 15.86 18.75 12.70
N ALA A 63 15.02 18.32 13.64
CA ALA A 63 14.16 17.15 13.47
C ALA A 63 13.19 17.31 12.28
N GLN A 64 12.62 18.51 12.06
CA GLN A 64 11.76 18.77 10.91
C GLN A 64 12.51 18.64 9.57
N ILE A 65 13.75 19.15 9.49
CA ILE A 65 14.62 19.00 8.32
C ILE A 65 14.83 17.51 8.02
N GLY A 66 15.12 16.70 9.04
CA GLY A 66 15.26 15.25 8.89
C GLY A 66 13.97 14.57 8.42
N ARG A 67 12.81 15.00 8.95
CA ARG A 67 11.48 14.50 8.54
C ARG A 67 11.10 14.87 7.11
N ASN A 68 11.59 15.99 6.58
CA ASN A 68 11.36 16.40 5.19
C ASN A 68 12.07 15.49 4.19
N MET A 69 13.04 14.70 4.65
CA MET A 69 13.80 13.78 3.80
C MET A 69 12.84 12.79 3.12
N VAL A 70 12.04 12.02 3.86
CA VAL A 70 11.16 10.97 3.31
C VAL A 70 10.20 11.47 2.22
N PRO A 71 9.44 12.56 2.40
CA PRO A 71 8.61 13.14 1.34
C PRO A 71 9.36 13.43 0.03
N SER A 72 10.58 13.97 0.10
CA SER A 72 11.41 14.28 -1.09
C SER A 72 11.84 13.04 -1.88
N PHE A 73 11.87 11.85 -1.26
CA PHE A 73 12.18 10.60 -1.96
C PHE A 73 10.94 9.88 -2.49
N MET A 74 9.73 10.21 -2.02
CA MET A 74 8.51 9.53 -2.49
C MET A 74 8.14 9.92 -3.92
N THR A 75 8.44 11.15 -4.29
CA THR A 75 8.14 11.75 -5.59
C THR A 75 9.15 11.36 -6.67
N GLU A 76 10.32 10.84 -6.27
CA GLU A 76 11.48 10.72 -7.15
C GLU A 76 11.93 9.26 -7.36
N GLN A 77 12.31 8.93 -8.60
CA GLN A 77 12.82 7.60 -8.94
C GLN A 77 14.28 7.38 -8.50
N LEU A 78 15.05 8.46 -8.34
CA LEU A 78 16.47 8.42 -8.02
C LEU A 78 16.73 9.12 -6.68
N ALA A 79 17.53 8.47 -5.83
CA ALA A 79 17.90 9.03 -4.54
C ALA A 79 18.64 10.38 -4.67
N GLU A 80 19.39 10.59 -5.75
CA GLU A 80 20.09 11.86 -6.01
C GLU A 80 19.12 13.01 -6.25
N VAL A 81 18.02 12.75 -6.98
CA VAL A 81 16.99 13.76 -7.25
C VAL A 81 16.23 14.08 -5.96
N GLY A 82 15.92 13.07 -5.14
CA GLY A 82 15.31 13.27 -3.83
C GLY A 82 16.18 14.05 -2.85
N VAL A 83 17.50 13.82 -2.83
CA VAL A 83 18.45 14.64 -2.05
C VAL A 83 18.47 16.09 -2.54
N ASN A 84 18.42 16.30 -3.85
CA ASN A 84 18.39 17.64 -4.43
C ASN A 84 17.08 18.39 -4.07
N GLU A 85 15.93 17.70 -4.10
CA GLU A 85 14.66 18.27 -3.66
C GLU A 85 14.70 18.60 -2.16
N TRP A 86 15.21 17.69 -1.32
CA TRP A 86 15.42 17.93 0.11
C TRP A 86 16.33 19.14 0.38
N ARG A 87 17.36 19.34 -0.44
CA ARG A 87 18.26 20.51 -0.42
C ARG A 87 17.54 21.81 -0.79
N VAL A 88 16.65 21.77 -1.77
CA VAL A 88 15.87 22.96 -2.19
C VAL A 88 14.84 23.35 -1.13
N GLN A 89 14.24 22.36 -0.47
CA GLN A 89 13.22 22.58 0.57
C GLN A 89 13.80 23.10 1.90
N ASN A 90 15.09 22.83 2.17
CA ASN A 90 15.73 23.18 3.43
C ASN A 90 16.98 24.02 3.17
N ARG A 91 16.91 25.33 3.47
CA ARG A 91 18.04 26.25 3.28
C ARG A 91 19.30 25.77 4.00
N VAL A 92 19.13 25.23 5.20
CA VAL A 92 20.20 24.67 6.05
C VAL A 92 20.96 23.55 5.35
N VAL A 93 20.26 22.66 4.65
CA VAL A 93 20.87 21.54 3.91
C VAL A 93 21.71 22.06 2.75
N LYS A 94 21.24 23.11 2.07
CA LYS A 94 21.99 23.78 1.01
C LYS A 94 23.27 24.44 1.51
N GLU A 95 23.23 25.06 2.69
CA GLU A 95 24.42 25.64 3.33
C GLU A 95 25.38 24.51 3.78
N LEU A 96 24.86 23.43 4.36
CA LEU A 96 25.63 22.28 4.85
C LEU A 96 26.35 21.53 3.72
N MET A 97 25.68 21.29 2.60
CA MET A 97 26.29 20.63 1.43
C MET A 97 27.36 21.50 0.74
N LYS A 98 27.31 22.83 0.93
CA LYS A 98 28.36 23.73 0.43
C LYS A 98 29.57 23.76 1.34
N GLU A 99 29.37 23.74 2.66
CA GLU A 99 30.45 23.74 3.64
C GLU A 99 31.15 22.38 3.73
N GLU A 100 30.39 21.28 3.65
CA GLU A 100 30.87 19.92 3.85
C GLU A 100 30.65 19.06 2.59
N ILE A 101 31.67 18.96 1.73
CA ILE A 101 31.61 18.28 0.42
C ILE A 101 31.17 16.80 0.55
N TRP A 102 31.54 16.14 1.65
CA TRP A 102 31.22 14.72 1.90
C TRP A 102 29.76 14.49 2.33
N PHE A 103 29.01 15.55 2.66
CA PHE A 103 27.65 15.42 3.20
C PHE A 103 26.64 14.97 2.14
N GLU A 104 26.75 15.47 0.91
CA GLU A 104 25.88 15.09 -0.21
C GLU A 104 25.93 13.59 -0.55
N PRO A 105 27.09 12.95 -0.79
CA PRO A 105 27.15 11.52 -1.06
C PRO A 105 26.67 10.67 0.13
N MET A 106 26.89 11.12 1.38
CA MET A 106 26.32 10.46 2.55
C MET A 106 24.78 10.51 2.53
N ALA A 107 24.19 11.69 2.25
CA ALA A 107 22.74 11.86 2.17
C ALA A 107 22.13 10.98 1.08
N VAL A 108 22.81 10.79 -0.06
CA VAL A 108 22.37 9.87 -1.13
C VAL A 108 22.36 8.41 -0.66
N VAL A 109 23.40 7.96 0.05
CA VAL A 109 23.46 6.59 0.59
C VAL A 109 22.36 6.37 1.63
N LEU A 110 22.15 7.35 2.52
CA LEU A 110 21.05 7.33 3.47
C LEU A 110 19.70 7.27 2.77
N GLY A 111 19.49 8.10 1.75
CA GLY A 111 18.29 8.09 0.91
C GLY A 111 18.03 6.72 0.26
N LYS A 112 19.04 6.11 -0.36
CA LYS A 112 18.95 4.74 -0.92
C LYS A 112 18.54 3.72 0.15
N GLY A 113 19.10 3.82 1.35
CA GLY A 113 18.75 2.96 2.49
C GLY A 113 17.31 3.15 2.98
N ILE A 114 16.85 4.40 3.06
CA ILE A 114 15.47 4.75 3.45
C ILE A 114 14.49 4.20 2.40
N VAL A 115 14.70 4.49 1.12
CA VAL A 115 13.87 4.01 0.01
C VAL A 115 13.79 2.48 -0.01
N LYS A 116 14.92 1.80 0.14
CA LYS A 116 14.96 0.33 0.14
C LYS A 116 14.22 -0.29 1.33
N SER A 117 14.19 0.39 2.46
CA SER A 117 13.55 -0.10 3.68
C SER A 117 12.06 0.19 3.77
N ALA A 118 11.56 1.09 2.92
CA ALA A 118 10.28 1.68 3.17
C ALA A 118 9.15 0.97 2.44
N ALA A 119 8.05 0.79 3.17
CA ALA A 119 6.87 0.11 2.68
C ALA A 119 5.87 1.05 1.98
N TRP A 120 6.14 2.36 1.81
CA TRP A 120 5.14 3.30 1.27
C TRP A 120 4.63 2.90 -0.12
N GLY A 121 5.49 2.35 -0.98
CA GLY A 121 5.07 1.88 -2.31
C GLY A 121 4.12 0.69 -2.22
N LEU A 122 4.38 -0.22 -1.29
CA LEU A 122 3.51 -1.35 -0.99
C LEU A 122 2.18 -0.88 -0.39
N VAL A 123 2.22 0.01 0.61
CA VAL A 123 1.04 0.61 1.27
C VAL A 123 0.15 1.30 0.25
N ALA A 124 0.71 2.12 -0.64
CA ALA A 124 -0.05 2.83 -1.66
C ALA A 124 -0.74 1.85 -2.62
N ARG A 125 -0.03 0.82 -3.10
CA ARG A 125 -0.61 -0.20 -3.99
C ARG A 125 -1.75 -0.96 -3.33
N VAL A 126 -1.55 -1.35 -2.07
CA VAL A 126 -2.54 -2.09 -1.29
C VAL A 126 -3.80 -1.26 -1.02
N ILE A 127 -3.65 0.03 -0.67
CA ILE A 127 -4.78 0.96 -0.49
C ILE A 127 -5.54 1.17 -1.79
N VAL A 128 -4.84 1.43 -2.90
CA VAL A 128 -5.46 1.59 -4.22
C VAL A 128 -6.22 0.33 -4.61
N GLY A 129 -5.62 -0.85 -4.42
CA GLY A 129 -6.27 -2.14 -4.65
C GLY A 129 -7.55 -2.30 -3.84
N ALA A 130 -7.54 -1.97 -2.54
CA ALA A 130 -8.72 -2.05 -1.69
C ALA A 130 -9.85 -1.09 -2.12
N VAL A 131 -9.50 0.15 -2.49
CA VAL A 131 -10.48 1.14 -3.00
C VAL A 131 -11.13 0.65 -4.29
N LEU A 132 -10.32 0.10 -5.21
CA LEU A 132 -10.83 -0.46 -6.47
C LEU A 132 -11.76 -1.66 -6.21
N SER A 133 -11.38 -2.59 -5.33
CA SER A 133 -12.26 -3.73 -4.95
C SER A 133 -13.60 -3.28 -4.38
N MET A 134 -13.60 -2.31 -3.45
CA MET A 134 -14.85 -1.80 -2.88
C MET A 134 -15.70 -1.08 -3.93
N THR A 135 -15.07 -0.37 -4.85
CA THR A 135 -15.76 0.30 -5.96
C THR A 135 -16.41 -0.72 -6.89
N GLU A 136 -15.70 -1.81 -7.21
CA GLU A 136 -16.20 -2.92 -8.03
C GLU A 136 -17.46 -3.55 -7.41
N LEU A 137 -17.42 -3.88 -6.12
CA LEU A 137 -18.58 -4.41 -5.38
C LEU A 137 -19.79 -3.46 -5.44
N VAL A 138 -19.57 -2.15 -5.25
CA VAL A 138 -20.64 -1.16 -5.34
C VAL A 138 -21.22 -1.08 -6.75
N THR A 139 -20.37 -1.09 -7.79
CA THR A 139 -20.83 -1.07 -9.18
C THR A 139 -21.61 -2.34 -9.55
N ASP A 140 -21.19 -3.51 -9.05
CA ASP A 140 -21.88 -4.77 -9.29
C ASP A 140 -23.26 -4.82 -8.62
N LEU A 141 -23.36 -4.33 -7.37
CA LEU A 141 -24.65 -4.17 -6.69
C LEU A 141 -25.58 -3.19 -7.43
N PHE A 142 -25.04 -2.11 -7.98
CA PHE A 142 -25.81 -1.16 -8.76
C PHE A 142 -26.34 -1.79 -10.06
N VAL A 143 -25.51 -2.54 -10.79
CA VAL A 143 -25.92 -3.27 -11.99
C VAL A 143 -26.97 -4.33 -11.65
N LEU A 144 -26.79 -5.07 -10.54
CA LEU A 144 -27.76 -6.05 -10.06
C LEU A 144 -29.11 -5.42 -9.72
N TRP A 145 -29.10 -4.24 -9.08
CA TRP A 145 -30.32 -3.48 -8.79
C TRP A 145 -31.05 -3.04 -10.06
N GLN A 146 -30.31 -2.62 -11.09
CA GLN A 146 -30.92 -2.32 -12.40
C GLN A 146 -31.52 -3.56 -13.05
N TYR A 147 -30.85 -4.71 -12.96
CA TYR A 147 -31.39 -5.99 -13.44
C TYR A 147 -32.66 -6.41 -12.72
N TRP A 148 -32.85 -6.02 -11.45
CA TRP A 148 -34.10 -6.25 -10.71
C TRP A 148 -35.27 -5.40 -11.21
N LYS A 149 -35.03 -4.17 -11.66
CA LYS A 149 -36.07 -3.26 -12.14
C LYS A 149 -36.45 -3.47 -13.61
N GLY A 150 -35.63 -4.16 -14.41
CA GLY A 150 -35.83 -4.33 -15.85
C GLY A 150 -36.85 -5.42 -16.22
N VAL A 151 -37.77 -5.09 -17.13
CA VAL A 151 -38.85 -5.96 -17.63
C VAL A 151 -38.28 -7.03 -18.58
N GLN A 152 -38.29 -8.29 -18.15
CA GLN A 152 -38.32 -9.53 -18.96
C GLN A 152 -37.31 -9.64 -20.15
N LYS A 153 -36.08 -10.04 -19.81
CA LYS A 153 -35.07 -10.81 -20.59
C LYS A 153 -33.73 -10.91 -19.83
N ILE A 154 -33.65 -10.24 -18.68
CA ILE A 154 -32.44 -10.06 -17.86
C ILE A 154 -32.36 -11.07 -16.71
N LEU A 155 -33.42 -11.85 -16.44
CA LEU A 155 -33.46 -12.79 -15.31
C LEU A 155 -32.31 -13.80 -15.30
N LYS A 156 -31.84 -14.23 -16.48
CA LYS A 156 -30.68 -15.12 -16.61
C LYS A 156 -29.38 -14.43 -16.17
N PHE A 157 -29.11 -13.22 -16.66
CA PHE A 157 -27.92 -12.44 -16.27
C PHE A 157 -27.97 -12.03 -14.81
N ARG A 158 -29.14 -11.65 -14.30
CA ARG A 158 -29.37 -11.37 -12.87
C ARG A 158 -29.01 -12.57 -11.99
N ASN A 159 -29.55 -13.74 -12.33
CA ASN A 159 -29.30 -14.96 -11.55
C ASN A 159 -27.83 -15.38 -11.65
N ALA A 160 -27.19 -15.19 -12.81
CA ALA A 160 -25.78 -15.47 -13.00
C ALA A 160 -24.88 -14.52 -12.18
N SER A 161 -25.12 -13.20 -12.23
CA SER A 161 -24.37 -12.21 -11.44
C SER A 161 -24.58 -12.40 -9.94
N LEU A 162 -25.79 -12.76 -9.52
CA LEU A 162 -26.07 -13.05 -8.12
C LEU A 162 -25.38 -14.36 -7.69
N ALA A 163 -25.33 -15.37 -8.56
CA ALA A 163 -24.61 -16.61 -8.30
C ALA A 163 -23.09 -16.39 -8.18
N SER A 164 -22.48 -15.56 -9.03
CA SER A 164 -21.05 -15.25 -8.93
C SER A 164 -20.71 -14.50 -7.63
N LEU A 165 -21.49 -13.46 -7.31
CA LEU A 165 -21.32 -12.67 -6.08
C LEU A 165 -21.58 -13.48 -4.80
N THR A 166 -22.58 -14.36 -4.80
CA THR A 166 -22.81 -15.26 -3.66
C THR A 166 -21.71 -16.30 -3.52
N THR A 167 -21.17 -16.81 -4.63
CA THR A 167 -20.06 -17.76 -4.62
C THR A 167 -18.79 -17.12 -4.05
N SER A 168 -18.47 -15.88 -4.44
CA SER A 168 -17.30 -15.17 -3.89
C SER A 168 -17.43 -14.94 -2.40
N LEU A 169 -18.59 -14.48 -1.93
CA LEU A 169 -18.88 -14.31 -0.50
C LEU A 169 -18.72 -15.61 0.29
N VAL A 170 -19.25 -16.73 -0.22
CA VAL A 170 -19.14 -18.04 0.46
C VAL A 170 -17.68 -18.49 0.55
N LEU A 171 -16.92 -18.37 -0.55
CA LEU A 171 -15.51 -18.76 -0.57
C LEU A 171 -14.65 -17.89 0.36
N GLN A 172 -14.90 -16.57 0.40
CA GLN A 172 -14.23 -15.66 1.32
C GLN A 172 -14.58 -15.98 2.79
N LEU A 173 -15.84 -16.29 3.10
CA LEU A 173 -16.26 -16.72 4.44
C LEU A 173 -15.58 -18.03 4.85
N ILE A 174 -15.43 -19.00 3.94
CA ILE A 174 -14.72 -20.26 4.23
C ILE A 174 -13.26 -19.99 4.59
N LEU A 175 -12.56 -19.12 3.83
CA LEU A 175 -11.20 -18.71 4.16
C LEU A 175 -11.10 -18.07 5.54
N VAL A 176 -11.96 -17.08 5.82
CA VAL A 176 -11.96 -16.34 7.09
C VAL A 176 -12.24 -17.26 8.27
N VAL A 177 -13.22 -18.16 8.13
CA VAL A 177 -13.53 -19.15 9.16
C VAL A 177 -12.34 -20.07 9.35
N GLY A 178 -11.75 -20.61 8.28
CA GLY A 178 -10.59 -21.50 8.32
C GLY A 178 -9.39 -20.89 9.05
N GLN A 179 -9.05 -19.65 8.73
CA GLN A 179 -7.91 -18.93 9.31
C GLN A 179 -8.14 -18.55 10.78
N ASN A 180 -9.36 -18.16 11.14
CA ASN A 180 -9.67 -17.68 12.49
C ASN A 180 -10.18 -18.77 13.44
N ARG A 181 -10.23 -20.05 13.04
CA ARG A 181 -10.72 -21.16 13.91
C ARG A 181 -10.02 -21.22 15.26
N LYS A 182 -8.73 -20.85 15.31
CA LYS A 182 -7.89 -20.91 16.52
C LYS A 182 -7.94 -19.62 17.37
N LYS A 183 -8.46 -18.52 16.84
CA LYS A 183 -8.47 -17.18 17.49
C LYS A 183 -9.73 -16.88 18.31
N GLY A 184 -10.69 -17.81 18.33
CA GLY A 184 -11.93 -17.71 19.10
C GLY A 184 -13.10 -17.06 18.36
N VAL A 185 -14.32 -17.47 18.72
CA VAL A 185 -15.57 -17.20 17.99
C VAL A 185 -15.85 -15.71 17.80
N ARG A 186 -15.54 -14.86 18.80
CA ARG A 186 -15.77 -13.41 18.72
C ARG A 186 -14.94 -12.74 17.61
N ARG A 187 -13.68 -13.16 17.43
CA ARG A 187 -12.82 -12.61 16.38
C ARG A 187 -13.29 -13.10 15.02
N THR A 188 -13.60 -14.39 14.88
CA THR A 188 -14.14 -14.97 13.65
C THR A 188 -15.43 -14.28 13.21
N LEU A 189 -16.37 -14.03 14.12
CA LEU A 189 -17.62 -13.31 13.81
C LEU A 189 -17.36 -11.87 13.35
N LYS A 190 -16.38 -11.20 13.94
CA LYS A 190 -16.00 -9.84 13.52
C LYS A 190 -15.42 -9.84 12.09
N GLU A 191 -14.53 -10.77 11.78
CA GLU A 191 -13.98 -10.90 10.42
C GLU A 191 -15.06 -11.32 9.40
N MET A 192 -15.98 -12.19 9.78
CA MET A 192 -17.14 -12.54 8.94
C MET A 192 -18.05 -11.34 8.68
N ALA A 193 -18.26 -10.47 9.68
CA ALA A 193 -19.02 -9.23 9.49
C ALA A 193 -18.34 -8.32 8.45
N TYR A 194 -17.01 -8.20 8.47
CA TYR A 194 -16.27 -7.43 7.46
C TYR A 194 -16.42 -7.98 6.04
N VAL A 195 -16.45 -9.31 5.88
CA VAL A 195 -16.75 -9.94 4.57
C VAL A 195 -18.15 -9.57 4.10
N ILE A 196 -19.16 -9.77 4.96
CA ILE A 196 -20.56 -9.53 4.61
C ILE A 196 -20.82 -8.06 4.25
N THR A 197 -20.16 -7.13 4.94
CA THR A 197 -20.29 -5.70 4.64
C THR A 197 -19.43 -5.23 3.46
N GLY A 198 -18.62 -6.10 2.83
CA GLY A 198 -17.70 -5.73 1.77
C GLY A 198 -16.48 -4.90 2.23
N MET A 199 -16.21 -4.86 3.53
CA MET A 199 -15.14 -4.05 4.14
C MET A 199 -13.83 -4.82 4.29
N LYS A 200 -13.83 -6.14 4.04
CA LYS A 200 -12.63 -6.98 4.15
C LYS A 200 -11.43 -6.44 3.36
N PRO A 201 -11.55 -6.00 2.08
CA PRO A 201 -10.41 -5.43 1.36
C PRO A 201 -9.76 -4.25 2.09
N ALA A 202 -10.55 -3.40 2.76
CA ALA A 202 -10.03 -2.27 3.53
C ALA A 202 -9.33 -2.70 4.82
N VAL A 203 -9.89 -3.70 5.53
CA VAL A 203 -9.30 -4.23 6.78
C VAL A 203 -8.00 -4.97 6.49
N ASP A 204 -7.98 -5.81 5.46
CA ASP A 204 -6.78 -6.54 5.01
C ASP A 204 -5.70 -5.54 4.56
N ALA A 205 -6.09 -4.53 3.78
CA ALA A 205 -5.18 -3.47 3.37
C ALA A 205 -4.60 -2.67 4.54
N TYR A 206 -5.41 -2.38 5.55
CA TYR A 206 -4.95 -1.73 6.78
C TYR A 206 -3.98 -2.63 7.56
N GLY A 207 -4.25 -3.93 7.66
CA GLY A 207 -3.36 -4.90 8.29
C GLY A 207 -1.99 -4.96 7.62
N VAL A 208 -1.96 -4.98 6.29
CA VAL A 208 -0.71 -4.95 5.51
C VAL A 208 -0.03 -3.59 5.61
N ALA A 209 -0.78 -2.49 5.54
CA ALA A 209 -0.24 -1.12 5.57
C ALA A 209 0.34 -0.73 6.94
N SER A 210 -0.27 -1.20 8.02
CA SER A 210 0.21 -1.02 9.39
C SER A 210 1.48 -1.83 9.69
N GLY A 211 1.87 -2.73 8.77
CA GLY A 211 3.04 -3.59 8.96
C GLY A 211 2.86 -4.55 10.14
N ALA A 212 1.61 -4.97 10.42
CA ALA A 212 1.33 -5.90 11.49
C ALA A 212 2.18 -7.16 11.31
N GLU A 213 3.00 -7.50 12.31
CA GLU A 213 3.69 -8.79 12.32
C GLU A 213 2.65 -9.92 12.34
N LYS A 214 3.03 -11.09 11.81
CA LYS A 214 2.19 -12.29 11.82
C LYS A 214 1.63 -12.52 13.23
N GLU A 215 0.33 -12.29 13.42
CA GLU A 215 -0.31 -12.51 14.72
C GLU A 215 -0.15 -13.99 15.11
N LYS A 216 0.20 -14.24 16.39
CA LYS A 216 0.20 -15.59 16.96
C LYS A 216 -1.13 -16.29 16.63
N ASP A 217 -1.05 -17.54 16.22
CA ASP A 217 -2.17 -18.39 15.80
C ASP A 217 -2.79 -18.10 14.42
N THR A 218 -2.14 -17.29 13.57
CA THR A 218 -2.49 -17.17 12.13
C THR A 218 -1.60 -18.06 11.28
N GLU A 219 -2.18 -18.86 10.38
CA GLU A 219 -1.39 -19.72 9.49
C GLU A 219 -0.72 -18.89 8.37
N LEU A 220 -1.41 -17.86 7.88
CA LEU A 220 -0.94 -16.96 6.83
C LEU A 220 -0.45 -15.61 7.40
N ASP A 221 0.55 -15.05 6.75
CA ASP A 221 0.98 -13.65 6.92
C ASP A 221 -0.12 -12.73 6.34
N PRO A 222 -0.44 -11.56 6.93
CA PRO A 222 -1.41 -10.60 6.38
C PRO A 222 -1.33 -10.37 4.87
N MET A 223 -0.12 -10.36 4.30
CA MET A 223 0.06 -10.22 2.85
C MET A 223 -0.47 -11.42 2.06
N LEU A 224 -0.22 -12.64 2.55
CA LEU A 224 -0.69 -13.87 1.92
C LEU A 224 -2.21 -14.00 2.05
N GLU A 225 -2.78 -13.67 3.21
CA GLU A 225 -4.23 -13.68 3.40
C GLU A 225 -4.93 -12.76 2.39
N MET A 226 -4.48 -11.51 2.27
CA MET A 226 -5.00 -10.55 1.31
C MET A 226 -4.86 -11.07 -0.14
N THR A 227 -3.72 -11.66 -0.48
CA THR A 227 -3.46 -12.23 -1.81
C THR A 227 -4.43 -13.37 -2.13
N PHE A 228 -4.64 -14.31 -1.20
CA PHE A 228 -5.59 -15.40 -1.40
C PHE A 228 -7.03 -14.91 -1.46
N SER A 229 -7.43 -14.00 -0.58
CA SER A 229 -8.78 -13.43 -0.56
C SER A 229 -9.09 -12.74 -1.89
N LYS A 230 -8.16 -11.94 -2.40
CA LYS A 230 -8.33 -11.23 -3.67
C LYS A 230 -8.23 -12.16 -4.88
N GLY A 231 -7.41 -13.22 -4.81
CA GLY A 231 -7.39 -14.26 -5.83
C GLY A 231 -8.73 -15.00 -5.95
N ILE A 232 -9.38 -15.31 -4.83
CA ILE A 232 -10.73 -15.87 -4.81
C ILE A 232 -11.74 -14.90 -5.42
N GLU A 233 -11.73 -13.64 -4.98
CA GLU A 233 -12.62 -12.59 -5.50
C GLU A 233 -12.51 -12.47 -7.03
N MET A 234 -11.27 -12.41 -7.53
CA MET A 234 -11.02 -12.30 -8.96
C MET A 234 -11.54 -13.52 -9.75
N PHE A 235 -11.35 -14.73 -9.22
CA PHE A 235 -11.77 -15.97 -9.87
C PHE A 235 -13.29 -16.17 -9.85
N SER A 236 -13.94 -15.84 -8.73
CA SER A 236 -15.35 -16.17 -8.48
C SER A 236 -16.33 -15.06 -8.82
N GLU A 237 -15.89 -13.80 -8.80
CA GLU A 237 -16.73 -12.63 -9.02
C GLU A 237 -16.25 -11.77 -10.19
N SER A 238 -15.01 -11.25 -10.16
CA SER A 238 -14.57 -10.27 -11.16
C SER A 238 -14.53 -10.87 -12.58
N ILE A 239 -13.89 -12.03 -12.79
CA ILE A 239 -13.78 -12.65 -14.13
C ILE A 239 -15.16 -13.09 -14.65
N PRO A 240 -15.98 -13.86 -13.90
CA PRO A 240 -17.33 -14.20 -14.33
C PRO A 240 -18.22 -12.96 -14.53
N GLY A 241 -18.08 -11.95 -13.66
CA GLY A 241 -18.80 -10.68 -13.70
C GLY A 241 -18.58 -9.93 -15.01
N ILE A 242 -17.31 -9.77 -15.43
CA ILE A 242 -16.96 -9.17 -16.72
C ILE A 242 -17.61 -9.94 -17.88
N ILE A 243 -17.56 -11.28 -17.88
CA ILE A 243 -18.15 -12.11 -18.95
C ILE A 243 -19.68 -11.92 -18.99
N ILE A 244 -20.33 -11.94 -17.83
CA ILE A 244 -21.78 -11.78 -17.70
C ILE A 244 -22.21 -10.37 -18.14
N GLN A 245 -21.53 -9.32 -17.69
CA GLN A 245 -21.83 -7.94 -18.09
C GLN A 245 -21.60 -7.72 -19.59
N THR A 246 -20.51 -8.26 -20.15
CA THR A 246 -20.22 -8.19 -21.60
C THR A 246 -21.32 -8.87 -22.41
N SER A 247 -21.72 -10.08 -22.02
CA SER A 247 -22.79 -10.82 -22.71
C SER A 247 -24.16 -10.15 -22.60
N ALA A 248 -24.45 -9.52 -21.46
CA ALA A 248 -25.66 -8.71 -21.29
C ALA A 248 -25.66 -7.51 -22.25
N ILE A 249 -24.56 -6.75 -22.32
CA ILE A 249 -24.41 -5.60 -23.22
C ILE A 249 -24.60 -6.00 -24.69
N ILE A 250 -23.96 -7.10 -25.13
CA ILE A 250 -24.13 -7.63 -26.50
C ILE A 250 -25.59 -7.99 -26.77
N SER A 251 -26.26 -8.64 -25.81
CA SER A 251 -27.68 -9.01 -25.94
C SER A 251 -28.59 -7.79 -26.07
N TYR A 252 -28.26 -6.69 -25.38
CA TYR A 252 -28.98 -5.43 -25.51
C TYR A 252 -28.78 -4.77 -26.87
N LEU A 253 -27.54 -4.68 -27.35
CA LEU A 253 -27.21 -4.12 -28.66
C LEU A 253 -27.96 -4.85 -29.78
N ASN A 254 -28.00 -6.19 -29.71
CA ASN A 254 -28.72 -7.01 -30.69
C ASN A 254 -30.25 -6.87 -30.61
N SER A 255 -30.79 -6.46 -29.46
CA SER A 255 -32.24 -6.29 -29.28
C SER A 255 -32.75 -4.89 -29.70
N GLY A 256 -31.87 -4.00 -30.15
CA GLY A 256 -32.23 -2.63 -30.58
C GLY A 256 -32.71 -1.71 -29.45
N VAL A 257 -32.52 -2.12 -28.20
CA VAL A 257 -32.91 -1.34 -27.01
C VAL A 257 -31.77 -0.40 -26.64
N THR A 258 -32.08 0.88 -26.41
CA THR A 258 -31.10 1.87 -25.93
C THR A 258 -30.62 1.46 -24.54
N VAL A 259 -29.35 1.10 -24.44
CA VAL A 259 -28.74 0.72 -23.16
C VAL A 259 -28.45 1.99 -22.37
N LEU A 260 -28.82 2.01 -21.08
CA LEU A 260 -28.40 3.06 -20.16
C LEU A 260 -26.85 3.10 -20.12
N MET A 261 -26.21 4.26 -19.91
CA MET A 261 -24.74 4.36 -19.90
C MET A 261 -24.06 3.57 -18.77
N THR A 262 -24.81 3.10 -17.79
CA THR A 262 -24.29 2.56 -16.53
C THR A 262 -23.63 1.18 -16.60
N PRO A 263 -24.11 0.19 -17.39
CA PRO A 263 -23.42 -1.10 -17.56
C PRO A 263 -22.05 -0.93 -18.22
N TYR A 264 -21.89 0.03 -19.15
CA TYR A 264 -20.59 0.34 -19.76
C TYR A 264 -19.60 0.92 -18.75
N LEU A 265 -20.06 1.83 -17.88
CA LEU A 265 -19.23 2.38 -16.81
C LEU A 265 -18.81 1.30 -15.80
N SER A 266 -19.74 0.43 -15.40
CA SER A 266 -19.45 -0.70 -14.52
C SER A 266 -18.41 -1.66 -15.14
N GLN A 267 -18.59 -1.99 -16.41
CA GLN A 267 -17.67 -2.87 -17.15
C GLN A 267 -16.27 -2.25 -17.25
N ALA A 268 -16.17 -0.95 -17.52
CA ALA A 268 -14.88 -0.25 -17.56
C ALA A 268 -14.18 -0.28 -16.19
N VAL A 269 -14.90 -0.05 -15.10
CA VAL A 269 -14.38 -0.13 -13.73
C VAL A 269 -13.90 -1.55 -13.39
N SER A 270 -14.68 -2.58 -13.73
CA SER A 270 -14.30 -3.97 -13.44
C SER A 270 -13.09 -4.43 -14.27
N VAL A 271 -12.99 -4.05 -15.55
CA VAL A 271 -11.80 -4.34 -16.38
C VAL A 271 -10.55 -3.64 -15.83
N LEU A 272 -10.66 -2.37 -15.44
CA LEU A 272 -9.54 -1.63 -14.84
C LEU A 272 -9.11 -2.24 -13.51
N THR A 273 -10.07 -2.61 -12.67
CA THR A 273 -9.82 -3.23 -11.36
C THR A 273 -9.16 -4.59 -11.52
N THR A 274 -9.72 -5.45 -12.37
CA THR A 274 -9.15 -6.77 -12.66
C THR A 274 -7.75 -6.64 -13.25
N GLY A 275 -7.53 -5.72 -14.19
CA GLY A 275 -6.21 -5.46 -14.77
C GLY A 275 -5.19 -5.00 -13.72
N TYR A 276 -5.57 -4.07 -12.85
CA TYR A 276 -4.72 -3.60 -11.74
C TYR A 276 -4.36 -4.74 -10.78
N VAL A 277 -5.34 -5.56 -10.43
CA VAL A 277 -5.18 -6.68 -9.49
C VAL A 277 -4.31 -7.77 -10.10
N VAL A 278 -4.48 -8.11 -11.39
CA VAL A 278 -3.62 -9.06 -12.10
C VAL A 278 -2.17 -8.56 -12.13
N TYR A 279 -1.95 -7.28 -12.42
CA TYR A 279 -0.60 -6.70 -12.40
C TYR A 279 0.02 -6.74 -10.99
N PHE A 280 -0.75 -6.32 -9.98
CA PHE A 280 -0.28 -6.25 -8.61
C PHE A 280 -0.05 -7.64 -7.98
N ILE A 281 -1.01 -8.56 -8.11
CA ILE A 281 -0.91 -9.92 -7.55
C ILE A 281 0.02 -10.80 -8.40
N GLY A 282 -0.22 -10.85 -9.71
CA GLY A 282 0.48 -11.74 -10.62
C GLY A 282 1.87 -11.27 -11.00
N GLY A 283 2.07 -9.96 -11.17
CA GLY A 283 3.38 -9.40 -11.51
C GLY A 283 4.24 -9.18 -10.27
N ASP A 284 3.78 -8.32 -9.37
CA ASP A 284 4.61 -7.76 -8.29
C ASP A 284 4.67 -8.67 -7.06
N MET A 285 3.53 -9.18 -6.58
CA MET A 285 3.48 -10.07 -5.42
C MET A 285 3.99 -11.47 -5.71
N MET A 286 3.67 -12.06 -6.87
CA MET A 286 4.21 -13.36 -7.25
C MET A 286 5.73 -13.30 -7.40
N PHE A 287 6.26 -12.27 -8.05
CA PHE A 287 7.70 -12.06 -8.14
C PHE A 287 8.33 -11.86 -6.76
N TYR A 288 7.70 -11.07 -5.87
CA TYR A 288 8.15 -10.90 -4.50
C TYR A 288 8.19 -12.24 -3.73
N LEU A 289 7.15 -13.07 -3.83
CA LEU A 289 7.09 -14.37 -3.18
C LEU A 289 8.10 -15.37 -3.75
N VAL A 290 8.30 -15.37 -5.08
CA VAL A 290 9.34 -16.18 -5.74
C VAL A 290 10.72 -15.74 -5.26
N MET A 291 11.01 -14.44 -5.23
CA MET A 291 12.27 -13.92 -4.72
C MET A 291 12.48 -14.23 -3.23
N LYS A 292 11.41 -14.21 -2.43
CA LYS A 292 11.46 -14.58 -1.01
C LYS A 292 11.70 -16.08 -0.83
N ALA A 293 11.12 -16.93 -1.67
CA ALA A 293 11.36 -18.37 -1.72
C ALA A 293 12.81 -18.68 -2.14
N VAL A 294 13.31 -18.04 -3.20
CA VAL A 294 14.70 -18.17 -3.67
C VAL A 294 15.72 -17.73 -2.61
N ARG A 295 15.38 -16.71 -1.80
CA ARG A 295 16.22 -16.25 -0.69
C ARG A 295 16.15 -17.13 0.57
N GLY A 296 15.28 -18.14 0.62
CA GLY A 296 15.11 -19.01 1.78
C GLY A 296 14.46 -18.32 2.99
N ASP A 297 13.79 -17.19 2.80
CA ASP A 297 13.17 -16.39 3.89
C ASP A 297 11.79 -16.92 4.34
N PHE A 298 11.36 -18.10 3.87
CA PHE A 298 10.24 -18.85 4.46
C PHE A 298 10.73 -19.54 5.72
N ARG A 299 10.86 -18.79 6.82
CA ARG A 299 11.04 -19.38 8.14
C ARG A 299 9.73 -20.07 8.53
N TYR A 300 9.78 -21.39 8.59
CA TYR A 300 8.79 -22.26 9.22
C TYR A 300 8.62 -21.91 10.71
#